data_AF-B5U1X7-F1
#
_entry.id   AF-B5U1X7-F1
#
_cell.length_a   1.000
_cell.length_b   1.000
_cell.length_c   1.000
_cell.angle_alpha   90.00
_cell.angle_beta   90.00
_cell.angle_gamma   90.00
#
_symmetry.space_group_name_H-M   'P 1'
#
loop_
_entity.id
_entity.type
_entity.pdbx_description
1 polymer ?
#
loop_
_entity_poly.entity_id
_entity_poly.type
_entity_poly.pdbx_seq_one_letter_code
_entity_poly.pdbx_strand_id
1 'polypeptide(L)'
;MKLQRPGFTEMMDAVESGAVKTVVTKDLSRLGRNYLQVGLFTEITFPKKGVRFIAINDGVDSAQGDNDMSALRNLFSSNFEF
;
A
#
# COMPACT_ATOMS: atom_id res chain seq x y z
N MET A 1 -4.74 6.32 -23.43
CA MET A 1 -5.14 7.37 -22.46
C MET A 1 -5.21 6.72 -21.08
N LYS A 2 -4.25 6.98 -20.19
CA LYS A 2 -4.17 6.32 -18.87
C LYS A 2 -5.37 6.75 -18.03
N LEU A 3 -6.24 5.79 -17.71
CA LEU A 3 -7.32 5.92 -16.72
C LEU A 3 -6.70 6.22 -15.35
N GLN A 4 -6.48 7.49 -15.05
CA GLN A 4 -6.37 7.94 -13.67
C GLN A 4 -7.72 7.61 -13.01
N ARG A 5 -7.72 6.67 -12.07
CA ARG A 5 -8.93 6.26 -11.36
C ARG A 5 -9.25 7.41 -10.39
N PRO A 6 -10.33 8.19 -10.59
CA PRO A 6 -10.57 9.40 -9.80
C PRO A 6 -10.62 9.09 -8.30
N GLY A 7 -11.32 8.03 -7.91
CA GLY A 7 -11.37 7.60 -6.51
C GLY A 7 -10.02 7.15 -5.92
N PHE A 8 -9.06 6.70 -6.75
CA PHE A 8 -7.70 6.42 -6.26
C PHE A 8 -6.96 7.73 -5.99
N THR A 9 -7.07 8.71 -6.88
CA THR A 9 -6.48 10.04 -6.70
C THR A 9 -7.04 10.71 -5.45
N GLU A 10 -8.36 10.76 -5.29
CA GLU A 10 -9.02 11.33 -4.12
C GLU A 10 -8.59 10.64 -2.81
N MET A 11 -8.49 9.30 -2.82
CA MET A 11 -7.98 8.54 -1.68
C MET A 11 -6.53 8.90 -1.35
N MET A 12 -5.67 9.02 -2.35
CA MET A 12 -4.27 9.41 -2.14
C MET A 12 -4.16 10.84 -1.62
N ASP A 13 -4.95 11.79 -2.12
CA ASP A 13 -4.96 13.17 -1.61
C ASP A 13 -5.41 13.22 -0.14
N ALA A 14 -6.38 12.39 0.24
CA ALA A 14 -6.81 12.23 1.64
C ALA A 14 -5.74 11.58 2.53
N VAL A 15 -4.91 10.68 1.99
CA VAL A 15 -3.74 10.11 2.67
C VAL A 15 -2.64 11.16 2.83
N GLU A 16 -2.33 11.91 1.77
CA GLU A 16 -1.27 12.92 1.76
C GLU A 16 -1.58 14.09 2.71
N SER A 17 -2.84 14.51 2.77
CA SER A 17 -3.33 15.52 3.74
C SER A 17 -3.44 15.02 5.18
N GLY A 18 -3.30 13.70 5.40
CA GLY A 18 -3.44 13.08 6.72
C GLY A 18 -4.88 12.93 7.21
N ALA A 19 -5.88 13.24 6.37
CA ALA A 19 -7.29 13.09 6.68
C ALA A 19 -7.71 11.62 6.85
N VAL A 20 -6.97 10.68 6.25
CA VAL A 20 -7.20 9.23 6.36
C VAL A 20 -6.05 8.56 7.09
N LYS A 21 -6.39 7.63 8.00
CA LYS A 21 -5.44 6.79 8.74
C LYS A 21 -5.56 5.30 8.41
N THR A 22 -6.55 4.91 7.61
CA THR A 22 -6.72 3.51 7.19
C THR A 22 -7.28 3.44 5.77
N VAL A 23 -6.62 2.64 4.92
CA VAL A 23 -7.07 2.32 3.57
C VAL A 23 -7.46 0.84 3.55
N VAL A 24 -8.67 0.56 3.05
CA VAL A 24 -9.19 -0.81 2.94
C VAL A 24 -9.54 -1.10 1.50
N THR A 25 -9.07 -2.23 0.98
CA THR A 25 -9.47 -2.75 -0.33
C THR A 25 -10.02 -4.16 -0.21
N LYS A 26 -10.77 -4.57 -1.25
CA LYS A 26 -11.22 -5.96 -1.38
C LYS A 26 -10.01 -6.91 -1.51
N ASP A 27 -9.10 -6.57 -2.41
CA ASP A 27 -7.89 -7.33 -2.73
C ASP A 27 -6.77 -6.36 -3.17
N LEU A 28 -5.52 -6.82 -3.22
CA LEU A 28 -4.31 -6.05 -3.57
C LEU A 28 -4.40 -5.50 -5.00
N SER A 29 -5.09 -6.19 -5.91
CA SER A 29 -5.26 -5.74 -7.30
C SER A 29 -6.08 -4.45 -7.41
N ARG A 30 -6.84 -4.09 -6.37
CA ARG A 30 -7.57 -2.81 -6.31
C ARG A 30 -6.68 -1.64 -5.95
N LEU A 31 -5.53 -1.88 -5.31
CA LEU A 31 -4.55 -0.85 -4.97
C LEU A 31 -3.65 -0.50 -6.16
N GLY A 32 -3.09 -1.50 -6.85
CA GLY A 32 -2.16 -1.31 -7.95
C GLY A 32 -2.26 -2.40 -9.00
N ARG A 33 -1.72 -2.14 -10.20
CA ARG A 33 -1.79 -3.10 -11.32
C ARG A 33 -0.63 -4.09 -11.36
N ASN A 34 0.42 -3.87 -10.58
CA ASN A 34 1.56 -4.77 -10.48
C ASN A 34 2.09 -4.83 -9.03
N TYR A 35 2.82 -5.91 -8.72
CA TYR A 35 3.33 -6.19 -7.39
C TYR A 35 4.31 -5.13 -6.87
N LEU A 36 5.13 -4.52 -7.74
CA LEU A 36 6.06 -3.46 -7.34
C LEU A 36 5.32 -2.20 -6.87
N GLN A 37 4.27 -1.81 -7.59
CA GLN A 37 3.44 -0.66 -7.25
C GLN A 37 2.69 -0.91 -5.94
N VAL A 38 2.09 -2.09 -5.79
CA VAL A 38 1.42 -2.49 -4.55
C VAL A 38 2.42 -2.47 -3.39
N GLY A 39 3.59 -3.11 -3.54
CA GLY A 39 4.64 -3.12 -2.52
C GLY A 39 5.15 -1.72 -2.17
N LEU A 40 5.33 -0.83 -3.14
CA LEU A 40 5.70 0.57 -2.87
C LEU A 40 4.67 1.26 -1.95
N PHE A 41 3.37 1.06 -2.21
CA PHE A 41 2.33 1.65 -1.38
C PHE A 41 2.27 1.03 0.02
N THR A 42 2.27 -0.30 0.12
CA THR A 42 2.07 -1.01 1.39
C THR A 42 3.29 -0.97 2.30
N GLU A 43 4.50 -0.97 1.72
CA GLU A 43 5.76 -1.05 2.49
C GLU A 43 6.43 0.31 2.74
N ILE A 44 6.18 1.30 1.87
CA ILE A 44 6.88 2.58 1.95
C ILE A 44 5.89 3.73 2.15
N THR A 45 4.96 3.92 1.22
CA THR A 45 4.11 5.13 1.21
C THR A 45 3.17 5.18 2.42
N PHE A 46 2.36 4.15 2.64
CA PHE A 46 1.39 4.14 3.74
C PHE A 46 2.06 4.13 5.12
N PRO A 47 3.13 3.33 5.38
CA PRO A 47 3.86 3.40 6.64
C PRO A 47 4.45 4.77 6.93
N LYS A 48 5.08 5.43 5.94
CA LYS A 48 5.61 6.79 6.09
C LYS A 48 4.54 7.83 6.43
N LYS A 49 3.29 7.59 6.03
CA LYS A 49 2.14 8.46 6.32
C LYS A 49 1.38 8.04 7.59
N GLY A 50 1.82 6.98 8.27
CA GLY A 50 1.11 6.43 9.43
C GLY A 50 -0.28 5.92 9.07
N VAL A 51 -0.44 5.36 7.88
CA VAL A 51 -1.69 4.79 7.36
C VAL A 51 -1.63 3.28 7.43
N ARG A 52 -2.64 2.67 8.06
CA ARG A 52 -2.85 1.22 8.04
C ARG A 52 -3.48 0.81 6.71
N PHE A 53 -2.97 -0.24 6.08
CA PHE A 53 -3.54 -0.80 4.86
C PHE A 53 -4.10 -2.20 5.12
N ILE A 54 -5.31 -2.48 4.61
CA ILE A 54 -5.98 -3.77 4.75
C ILE A 54 -6.49 -4.23 3.38
N ALA A 55 -6.14 -5.45 2.96
CA ALA A 55 -6.77 -6.11 1.81
C ALA A 55 -7.48 -7.39 2.27
N ILE A 56 -8.81 -7.34 2.30
CA ILE A 56 -9.64 -8.32 3.01
C ILE A 56 -9.47 -9.74 2.45
N ASN A 57 -9.57 -9.91 1.14
CA ASN A 57 -9.53 -11.22 0.50
C ASN A 57 -8.13 -11.84 0.51
N ASP A 58 -7.09 -11.02 0.60
CA ASP A 58 -5.70 -11.49 0.63
C ASP A 58 -5.19 -11.68 2.06
N GLY A 59 -6.04 -11.44 3.08
CA GLY A 59 -5.65 -11.56 4.49
C GLY A 59 -4.55 -10.59 4.90
N VAL A 60 -4.36 -9.49 4.17
CA VAL A 60 -3.30 -8.51 4.45
C VAL A 60 -3.79 -7.44 5.40
N ASP A 61 -3.00 -7.18 6.43
CA ASP A 61 -3.18 -6.07 7.36
C ASP A 61 -1.81 -5.52 7.78
N SER A 62 -1.46 -4.32 7.33
CA SER A 62 -0.13 -3.73 7.57
C SER A 62 0.19 -3.47 9.05
N ALA A 63 -0.80 -3.52 9.94
CA ALA A 63 -0.61 -3.42 11.38
C ALA A 63 -0.26 -4.77 12.04
N GLN A 64 -0.49 -5.88 11.35
CA GLN A 64 -0.11 -7.21 11.79
C GLN A 64 1.26 -7.55 11.19
N GLY A 65 2.21 -7.95 12.06
CA GLY A 65 3.64 -8.03 11.73
C GLY A 65 3.98 -9.02 10.61
N ASP A 66 3.16 -10.05 10.42
CA ASP A 66 3.31 -11.06 9.38
C ASP A 66 2.28 -10.82 8.27
N ASN A 67 2.73 -10.21 7.18
CA ASN A 67 2.04 -10.25 5.90
C ASN A 67 2.88 -11.05 4.91
N ASP A 68 2.22 -11.69 3.95
CA ASP A 68 2.75 -12.49 2.82
C ASP A 68 3.70 -11.70 1.87
N MET A 69 4.04 -10.46 2.24
CA MET A 69 4.89 -9.51 1.52
C MET A 69 6.33 -9.47 2.05
N SER A 70 6.71 -10.39 2.93
CA SER A 70 8.07 -10.50 3.49
C SER A 70 9.16 -10.52 2.41
N ALA A 71 8.90 -11.18 1.28
CA ALA A 71 9.81 -11.21 0.12
C ALA A 71 9.99 -9.82 -0.51
N LEU A 72 8.92 -9.02 -0.64
CA LEU A 72 9.00 -7.66 -1.16
C LEU A 72 9.64 -6.70 -0.18
N ARG A 73 9.37 -6.85 1.13
CA ARG A 73 10.10 -6.13 2.20
C ARG A 73 11.60 -6.34 2.06
N ASN A 74 12.04 -7.60 1.93
CA ASN A 74 13.45 -7.92 1.79
C ASN A 74 14.08 -7.28 0.54
N LEU A 75 13.36 -7.27 -0.60
CA LEU A 75 13.85 -6.63 -1.84
C LEU A 75 13.96 -5.10 -1.72
N PHE A 76 13.02 -4.44 -1.02
CA PHE A 76 13.12 -3.01 -0.76
C PHE A 76 14.21 -2.71 0.27
N SER A 77 14.29 -3.48 1.36
CA SER A 77 15.34 -3.31 2.37
C SER A 77 16.76 -3.55 1.81
N SER A 78 16.96 -4.55 0.93
CA SER A 78 18.27 -4.84 0.34
C SER A 78 18.69 -3.83 -0.73
N ASN A 79 17.74 -3.20 -1.42
CA ASN A 79 18.04 -2.19 -2.45
C ASN A 79 18.20 -0.77 -1.88
N PHE A 80 17.93 -0.58 -0.59
CA PHE A 80 18.08 0.68 0.14
C PHE A 80 18.99 0.51 1.36
N GLU A 81 20.05 -0.30 1.24
CA GLU A 81 21.12 -0.39 2.24
C GLU A 81 21.75 0.99 2.49
N PHE A 82 21.50 1.51 3.69
CA PHE A 82 22.37 2.42 4.42
C PHE A 82 22.73 1.76 5.74
#